data_AF-A0A7C6V0Y6-F1
#
_entry.id   AF-A0A7C6V0Y6-F1
#
_cell.length_a   1.000
_cell.length_b   1.000
_cell.length_c   1.000
_cell.angle_alpha   90.00
_cell.angle_beta   90.00
_cell.angle_gamma   90.00
#
_symmetry.space_group_name_H-M   'P 1'
#
loop_
_entity.id
_entity.type
_entity.pdbx_description
1 polymer ?
#
loop_
_entity_poly.entity_id
_entity_poly.type
_entity_poly.pdbx_seq_one_letter_code
_entity_poly.pdbx_strand_id
1 'polypeptide(L)'
;MPDADLLTTAQVCSALGMTPRQIHRLTADGYLEVQQVARNKHGAVKLFSGEQVEAVRQELPRILKKWEIEDGARYGVAAAWRRLANWRTFQRTRSRKERFLNTLSGLPEKSASLLRAAYFLYHLNHYAKAGESYLYELKEKVLAAFSAHFTAEDGLQIYFIPGPARIRLCPDCRRRAQGENRSYLEYARLTGGCPNCRKEEDYFSLYEFLITCDVHRFCFHSPVQIAWKWLKGKEIPQKEGSEREGGYPFGRAIAPGEAAAVNLAEVIAELERFLDAWG
;
A
#
# COMPACT_ATOMS: atom_id res chain seq x y z
N MET A 1 6.66 2.96 -35.59
CA MET A 1 5.80 1.91 -35.00
C MET A 1 4.66 2.63 -34.31
N PRO A 2 3.40 2.23 -34.48
CA PRO A 2 2.32 2.84 -33.73
C PRO A 2 2.58 2.60 -32.24
N ASP A 3 2.34 3.60 -31.40
CA ASP A 3 2.52 3.50 -29.95
C ASP A 3 1.85 2.22 -29.45
N ALA A 4 2.66 1.26 -28.99
CA ALA A 4 2.12 0.05 -28.39
C ALA A 4 1.30 0.49 -27.17
N ASP A 5 0.01 0.14 -27.14
CA ASP A 5 -0.85 0.38 -25.98
C ASP A 5 -0.32 -0.44 -24.80
N LEU A 6 0.54 0.18 -24.01
CA LEU A 6 1.22 -0.42 -22.89
C LEU A 6 0.39 -0.23 -21.63
N LEU A 7 -0.02 -1.34 -21.03
CA LEU A 7 -0.88 -1.39 -19.87
C LEU A 7 -0.07 -1.65 -18.60
N THR A 8 -0.34 -0.90 -17.54
CA THR A 8 0.16 -1.17 -16.19
C THR A 8 -0.48 -2.42 -15.58
N THR A 9 0.12 -3.00 -14.54
CA THR A 9 -0.49 -4.12 -13.78
C THR A 9 -1.96 -3.86 -13.40
N ALA A 10 -2.30 -2.63 -13.00
CA ALA A 10 -3.68 -2.29 -12.63
C ALA A 10 -4.65 -2.29 -13.81
N GLN A 11 -4.22 -1.78 -14.98
CA GLN A 11 -5.02 -1.83 -16.20
C GLN A 11 -5.22 -3.28 -16.66
N VAL A 12 -4.17 -4.12 -16.57
CA VAL A 12 -4.29 -5.56 -16.86
C VAL A 12 -5.23 -6.26 -15.87
N CYS A 13 -5.16 -5.93 -14.58
CA CYS A 13 -6.09 -6.46 -13.57
C CYS A 13 -7.54 -6.11 -13.92
N SER A 14 -7.80 -4.87 -14.34
CA SER A 14 -9.11 -4.41 -14.80
C SER A 14 -9.57 -5.19 -16.03
N ALA A 15 -8.71 -5.26 -17.04
CA ALA A 15 -8.99 -5.92 -18.31
C ALA A 15 -9.35 -7.40 -18.10
N LEU A 16 -8.56 -8.13 -17.31
CA LEU A 16 -8.72 -9.58 -17.13
C LEU A 16 -9.65 -9.96 -15.96
N GLY A 17 -10.10 -9.00 -15.15
CA GLY A 17 -10.86 -9.29 -13.92
C GLY A 17 -10.03 -10.08 -12.89
N MET A 18 -8.73 -9.83 -12.82
CA MET A 18 -7.77 -10.58 -12.01
C MET A 18 -7.10 -9.71 -10.95
N THR A 19 -6.53 -10.35 -9.93
CA THR A 19 -5.72 -9.68 -8.91
C THR A 19 -4.26 -9.56 -9.35
N PRO A 20 -3.46 -8.62 -8.81
CA PRO A 20 -2.04 -8.49 -9.15
C PRO A 20 -1.25 -9.78 -8.94
N ARG A 21 -1.57 -10.55 -7.90
CA ARG A 21 -0.95 -11.87 -7.66
C ARG A 21 -1.19 -12.84 -8.82
N GLN A 22 -2.39 -12.83 -9.40
CA GLN A 22 -2.69 -13.67 -10.56
C GLN A 22 -1.98 -13.15 -11.81
N ILE A 23 -1.84 -11.83 -11.98
CA ILE A 23 -1.01 -11.26 -13.05
C ILE A 23 0.46 -11.69 -12.92
N HIS A 24 1.03 -11.63 -11.71
CA HIS A 24 2.39 -12.13 -11.48
C HIS A 24 2.52 -13.63 -11.79
N ARG A 25 1.48 -14.44 -11.55
CA ARG A 25 1.47 -15.86 -11.96
C ARG A 25 1.39 -16.00 -13.48
N LEU A 26 0.56 -15.21 -14.18
CA LEU A 26 0.56 -15.19 -15.65
C LEU A 26 1.95 -14.89 -16.21
N THR A 27 2.67 -13.94 -15.61
CA THR A 27 4.04 -13.62 -16.00
C THR A 27 5.02 -14.75 -15.67
N ALA A 28 4.93 -15.34 -14.48
CA ALA A 28 5.81 -16.42 -14.06
C ALA A 28 5.63 -17.68 -14.93
N ASP A 29 4.41 -17.97 -15.36
CA ASP A 29 4.07 -19.12 -16.18
C ASP A 29 4.26 -18.87 -17.69
N GLY A 30 4.69 -17.65 -18.07
CA GLY A 30 4.99 -17.27 -19.47
C GLY A 30 3.76 -16.93 -20.33
N TYR A 31 2.58 -16.75 -19.73
CA TYR A 31 1.38 -16.32 -20.47
C TYR A 31 1.38 -14.83 -20.81
N LEU A 32 2.04 -14.01 -19.99
CA LEU A 32 2.08 -12.56 -20.15
C LEU A 32 3.50 -12.04 -19.94
N GLU A 33 4.04 -11.30 -20.90
CA GLU A 33 5.41 -10.82 -20.86
C GLU A 33 5.49 -9.34 -20.48
N VAL A 34 6.48 -9.00 -19.65
CA VAL A 34 6.77 -7.60 -19.32
C VAL A 34 7.50 -7.00 -20.49
N GLN A 35 6.82 -6.12 -21.24
CA GLN A 35 7.38 -5.44 -22.41
C GLN A 35 8.35 -4.32 -21.99
N GLN A 36 7.98 -3.59 -20.94
CA GLN A 36 8.78 -2.50 -20.43
C GLN A 36 8.67 -2.42 -18.91
N VAL A 37 9.74 -1.92 -18.29
CA VAL A 37 9.74 -1.56 -16.87
C VAL A 37 9.97 -0.06 -16.77
N ALA A 38 8.91 0.68 -16.47
CA ALA A 38 9.03 2.08 -16.06
C ALA A 38 9.49 2.13 -14.59
N ARG A 39 10.09 3.24 -14.17
CA ARG A 39 10.49 3.47 -12.77
C ARG A 39 9.89 4.76 -12.28
N ASN A 40 9.30 4.73 -11.09
CA ASN A 40 9.00 5.93 -10.33
C ASN A 40 9.86 5.98 -9.05
N LYS A 41 9.70 7.04 -8.27
CA LYS A 41 10.44 7.25 -7.01
C LYS A 41 10.24 6.15 -5.96
N HIS A 42 9.20 5.31 -6.09
CA HIS A 42 8.88 4.26 -5.12
C HIS A 42 9.10 2.84 -5.64
N GLY A 43 9.25 2.64 -6.94
CA GLY A 43 9.48 1.30 -7.49
C GLY A 43 9.35 1.20 -9.00
N ALA A 44 9.41 -0.05 -9.45
CA ALA A 44 9.23 -0.42 -10.84
C ALA A 44 7.73 -0.57 -11.16
N VAL A 45 7.32 -0.08 -12.32
CA VAL A 45 6.01 -0.31 -12.92
C VAL A 45 6.22 -1.22 -14.11
N LYS A 46 5.67 -2.43 -14.04
CA LYS A 46 5.68 -3.37 -15.17
C LYS A 46 4.60 -2.95 -16.17
N LEU A 47 4.98 -2.89 -17.44
CA LEU A 47 4.11 -2.56 -18.55
C LEU A 47 3.98 -3.78 -19.48
N PHE A 48 2.75 -4.02 -19.93
CA PHE A 48 2.35 -5.19 -20.70
C PHE A 48 1.71 -4.75 -22.02
N SER A 49 1.87 -5.54 -23.08
CA SER A 49 1.21 -5.25 -24.36
C SER A 49 -0.29 -5.46 -24.26
N GLY A 50 -1.10 -4.47 -24.67
CA GLY A 50 -2.56 -4.60 -24.76
C GLY A 50 -3.00 -5.76 -25.67
N GLU A 51 -2.29 -6.00 -26.77
CA GLU A 51 -2.55 -7.13 -27.67
C GLU A 51 -2.35 -8.48 -26.96
N GLN A 52 -1.27 -8.62 -26.20
CA GLN A 52 -1.00 -9.84 -25.45
C GLN A 52 -2.03 -10.05 -24.33
N VAL A 53 -2.45 -8.97 -23.66
CA VAL A 53 -3.50 -9.04 -22.64
C VAL A 53 -4.81 -9.54 -23.25
N GLU A 54 -5.18 -9.07 -24.44
CA GLU A 54 -6.39 -9.54 -25.11
C GLU A 54 -6.28 -11.01 -25.55
N ALA A 55 -5.13 -11.44 -26.07
CA ALA A 55 -4.87 -12.84 -26.37
C ALA A 55 -5.00 -13.73 -25.11
N VAL A 56 -4.44 -13.30 -23.97
CA VAL A 56 -4.58 -14.00 -22.69
C VAL A 56 -6.03 -14.05 -22.22
N ARG A 57 -6.81 -12.97 -22.43
CA ARG A 57 -8.23 -12.93 -22.06
C ARG A 57 -9.02 -14.06 -22.70
N GLN A 58 -8.77 -14.34 -23.98
CA GLN A 58 -9.46 -15.41 -24.73
C GLN A 58 -9.13 -16.80 -24.18
N GLU A 59 -7.88 -17.01 -23.75
CA GLU A 59 -7.39 -18.28 -23.20
C GLU A 59 -7.64 -18.42 -21.69
N LEU A 60 -8.13 -17.36 -21.03
CA LEU A 60 -8.18 -17.26 -19.58
C LEU A 60 -8.94 -18.42 -18.90
N PRO A 61 -10.12 -18.89 -19.38
CA PRO A 61 -10.80 -20.03 -18.78
C PRO A 61 -9.95 -21.30 -18.74
N ARG A 62 -9.18 -21.55 -19.80
CA ARG A 62 -8.28 -22.72 -19.89
C ARG A 62 -7.11 -22.58 -18.92
N ILE A 63 -6.52 -21.39 -18.84
CA ILE A 63 -5.42 -21.09 -17.91
C ILE A 63 -5.87 -21.28 -16.46
N LEU A 64 -7.03 -20.72 -16.08
CA LEU A 64 -7.56 -20.84 -14.73
C LEU A 64 -7.85 -22.30 -14.35
N LYS A 65 -8.41 -23.09 -15.27
CA LYS A 65 -8.64 -24.52 -15.05
C LYS A 65 -7.33 -25.29 -14.84
N LYS A 66 -6.30 -24.99 -15.64
CA LYS A 66 -4.96 -25.59 -15.48
C LYS A 66 -4.39 -25.27 -14.10
N TRP A 67 -4.45 -24.01 -13.67
CA TRP A 67 -3.98 -23.60 -12.35
C TRP A 67 -4.71 -24.31 -11.21
N GLU A 68 -6.02 -24.50 -11.32
CA GLU A 68 -6.80 -25.23 -10.33
C GLU A 68 -6.36 -26.70 -10.21
N ILE A 69 -6.11 -27.36 -11.34
CA ILE A 69 -5.61 -28.74 -11.38
C ILE A 69 -4.22 -28.81 -10.75
N GLU A 70 -3.31 -27.89 -11.10
CA GLU A 70 -1.95 -27.84 -10.54
C GLU A 70 -1.95 -27.60 -9.03
N ASP A 71 -2.73 -26.63 -8.56
CA ASP A 71 -2.85 -26.33 -7.14
C ASP A 71 -3.49 -27.51 -6.38
N GLY A 72 -4.47 -28.16 -6.99
CA GLY A 72 -5.09 -29.38 -6.48
C GLY A 72 -4.10 -30.54 -6.36
N ALA A 73 -3.30 -30.79 -7.39
CA ALA A 73 -2.28 -31.84 -7.38
C ALA A 73 -1.17 -31.56 -6.35
N ARG A 74 -0.77 -30.29 -6.20
CA ARG A 74 0.33 -29.89 -5.32
C ARG A 74 -0.05 -29.84 -3.84
N TYR A 75 -1.27 -29.40 -3.52
CA TYR A 75 -1.68 -29.13 -2.14
C TYR A 75 -2.90 -29.96 -1.68
N GLY A 76 -3.51 -30.74 -2.56
CA GLY A 76 -4.64 -31.61 -2.25
C GLY A 76 -5.76 -30.89 -1.50
N VAL A 77 -6.14 -31.45 -0.35
CA VAL A 77 -7.19 -30.92 0.54
C VAL A 77 -6.87 -29.48 1.01
N ALA A 78 -5.60 -29.13 1.19
CA ALA A 78 -5.22 -27.76 1.58
C ALA A 78 -5.54 -26.72 0.48
N ALA A 79 -5.55 -27.10 -0.80
CA ALA A 79 -6.01 -26.22 -1.89
C ALA A 79 -7.49 -25.88 -1.73
N ALA A 80 -8.33 -26.87 -1.44
CA ALA A 80 -9.76 -26.68 -1.22
C ALA A 80 -10.02 -25.78 0.00
N TRP A 81 -9.33 -26.00 1.12
CA TRP A 81 -9.43 -25.13 2.29
C TRP A 81 -9.02 -23.69 2.00
N ARG A 82 -7.95 -23.47 1.23
CA ARG A 82 -7.53 -22.13 0.81
C ARG A 82 -8.58 -21.45 -0.07
N ARG A 83 -9.20 -22.16 -1.02
CA ARG A 83 -10.31 -21.63 -1.82
C ARG A 83 -11.49 -21.22 -0.95
N LEU A 84 -11.90 -22.07 0.00
CA LEU A 84 -12.98 -21.77 0.93
C LEU A 84 -12.65 -20.56 1.82
N ALA A 85 -11.44 -20.49 2.37
CA ALA A 85 -10.99 -19.36 3.18
C ALA A 85 -10.95 -18.04 2.38
N ASN A 86 -10.51 -18.10 1.12
CA ASN A 86 -10.54 -16.95 0.21
C ASN A 86 -11.98 -16.51 -0.10
N TRP A 87 -12.88 -17.44 -0.39
CA TRP A 87 -14.30 -17.13 -0.65
C TRP A 87 -14.97 -16.52 0.58
N ARG A 88 -14.75 -17.07 1.78
CA ARG A 88 -15.27 -16.48 3.03
C ARG A 88 -14.74 -15.07 3.26
N THR A 89 -13.45 -14.86 3.02
CA THR A 89 -12.82 -13.54 3.12
C THR A 89 -13.42 -12.57 2.11
N PHE A 90 -13.61 -13.01 0.86
CA PHE A 90 -14.26 -12.23 -0.19
C PHE A 90 -15.67 -11.77 0.23
N GLN A 91 -16.54 -12.69 0.63
CA GLN A 91 -17.91 -12.37 1.04
C GLN A 91 -17.92 -11.38 2.21
N ARG A 92 -17.12 -11.65 3.26
CA ARG A 92 -17.03 -10.79 4.43
C ARG A 92 -16.53 -9.39 4.08
N THR A 93 -15.49 -9.29 3.25
CA THR A 93 -14.94 -7.99 2.82
C THR A 93 -15.94 -7.24 1.95
N ARG A 94 -16.61 -7.91 1.02
CA ARG A 94 -17.65 -7.32 0.19
C ARG A 94 -18.78 -6.73 1.03
N SER A 95 -19.36 -7.51 1.95
CA SER A 95 -20.42 -7.02 2.84
C SER A 95 -19.93 -5.91 3.79
N ARG A 96 -18.65 -5.92 4.19
CA ARG A 96 -18.06 -4.82 4.97
C ARG A 96 -17.92 -3.56 4.12
N LYS A 97 -17.49 -3.67 2.86
CA LYS A 97 -17.41 -2.55 1.91
C LYS A 97 -18.79 -1.91 1.72
N GLU A 98 -19.79 -2.73 1.36
CA GLU A 98 -21.15 -2.25 1.11
C GLU A 98 -21.73 -1.54 2.34
N ARG A 99 -21.61 -2.15 3.54
CA ARG A 99 -22.04 -1.50 4.79
C ARG A 99 -21.29 -0.20 5.04
N PHE A 100 -19.97 -0.18 4.87
CA PHE A 100 -19.18 1.04 5.05
C PHE A 100 -19.64 2.15 4.11
N LEU A 101 -19.76 1.86 2.81
CA LEU A 101 -20.20 2.87 1.83
C LEU A 101 -21.61 3.38 2.12
N ASN A 102 -22.51 2.52 2.58
CA ASN A 102 -23.86 2.92 2.98
C ASN A 102 -23.88 3.85 4.20
N THR A 103 -22.90 3.75 5.11
CA THR A 103 -22.82 4.69 6.24
C THR A 103 -22.42 6.10 5.83
N LEU A 104 -21.88 6.28 4.63
CA LEU A 104 -21.44 7.61 4.15
C LEU A 104 -22.61 8.48 3.69
N SER A 105 -23.75 7.88 3.32
CA SER A 105 -24.90 8.59 2.75
C SER A 105 -25.54 9.62 3.69
N GLY A 106 -25.33 9.48 5.00
CA GLY A 106 -25.85 10.40 6.02
C GLY A 106 -24.88 11.48 6.46
N LEU A 107 -23.66 11.52 5.91
CA LEU A 107 -22.60 12.43 6.33
C LEU A 107 -22.53 13.67 5.42
N PRO A 108 -21.98 14.79 5.93
CA PRO A 108 -21.62 15.93 5.09
C PRO A 108 -20.72 15.50 3.93
N GLU A 109 -20.91 16.08 2.75
CA GLU A 109 -20.23 15.68 1.51
C GLU A 109 -18.71 15.64 1.65
N LYS A 110 -18.11 16.63 2.31
CA LYS A 110 -16.67 16.65 2.57
C LYS A 110 -16.22 15.47 3.45
N SER A 111 -16.85 15.27 4.61
CA SER A 111 -16.50 14.16 5.51
C SER A 111 -16.74 12.79 4.85
N ALA A 112 -17.82 12.65 4.09
CA ALA A 112 -18.11 11.46 3.30
C ALA A 112 -17.01 11.20 2.25
N SER A 113 -16.56 12.24 1.54
CA SER A 113 -15.50 12.15 0.54
C SER A 113 -14.16 11.77 1.17
N LEU A 114 -13.81 12.38 2.29
CA LEU A 114 -12.59 12.07 3.06
C LEU A 114 -12.60 10.62 3.55
N LEU A 115 -13.70 10.15 4.15
CA LEU A 115 -13.82 8.77 4.62
C LEU A 115 -13.79 7.77 3.46
N ARG A 116 -14.47 8.05 2.35
CA ARG A 116 -14.46 7.20 1.16
C ARG A 116 -13.03 7.04 0.64
N ALA A 117 -12.33 8.16 0.45
CA ALA A 117 -10.94 8.14 0.00
C ALA A 117 -10.04 7.42 1.01
N ALA A 118 -10.21 7.64 2.32
CA ALA A 118 -9.46 6.94 3.36
C ALA A 118 -9.67 5.41 3.29
N TYR A 119 -10.90 4.95 3.04
CA TYR A 119 -11.19 3.52 2.87
C TYR A 119 -10.42 2.91 1.69
N PHE A 120 -10.42 3.57 0.53
CA PHE A 120 -9.68 3.06 -0.64
C PHE A 120 -8.16 3.21 -0.46
N LEU A 121 -7.70 4.28 0.20
CA LEU A 121 -6.30 4.50 0.53
C LEU A 121 -5.74 3.42 1.48
N TYR A 122 -6.57 2.92 2.41
CA TYR A 122 -6.25 1.77 3.24
C TYR A 122 -5.95 0.52 2.41
N HIS A 123 -6.78 0.22 1.41
CA HIS A 123 -6.56 -0.92 0.52
C HIS A 123 -5.37 -0.71 -0.42
N LEU A 124 -5.18 0.52 -0.92
CA LEU A 124 -4.00 0.87 -1.72
C LEU A 124 -2.70 0.56 -0.95
N ASN A 125 -2.64 0.90 0.34
CA ASN A 125 -1.47 0.62 1.17
C ASN A 125 -1.21 -0.90 1.33
N HIS A 126 -2.25 -1.73 1.33
CA HIS A 126 -2.11 -3.19 1.36
C HIS A 126 -1.62 -3.75 0.02
N TYR A 127 -2.05 -3.19 -1.11
CA TYR A 127 -1.53 -3.54 -2.43
C TYR A 127 -0.07 -3.14 -2.61
N ALA A 128 0.32 -1.95 -2.15
CA ALA A 128 1.71 -1.49 -2.24
C ALA A 128 2.68 -2.46 -1.55
N LYS A 129 2.28 -3.00 -0.39
CA LYS A 129 3.06 -4.01 0.36
C LYS A 129 3.02 -5.41 -0.24
N ALA A 130 2.06 -5.68 -1.12
CA ALA A 130 1.97 -6.95 -1.84
C ALA A 130 2.85 -6.98 -3.11
N GLY A 131 3.63 -5.92 -3.37
CA GLY A 131 4.57 -5.85 -4.50
C GLY A 131 4.36 -4.64 -5.40
N GLU A 132 3.22 -3.95 -5.30
CA GLU A 132 2.88 -2.80 -6.15
C GLU A 132 3.38 -1.47 -5.56
N SER A 133 4.67 -1.42 -5.20
CA SER A 133 5.29 -0.28 -4.50
C SER A 133 5.12 1.09 -5.19
N TYR A 134 4.94 1.10 -6.52
CA TYR A 134 4.67 2.32 -7.28
C TYR A 134 3.43 3.08 -6.80
N LEU A 135 2.46 2.38 -6.18
CA LEU A 135 1.24 2.97 -5.65
C LEU A 135 1.48 3.99 -4.52
N TYR A 136 2.65 3.98 -3.87
CA TYR A 136 2.99 5.00 -2.88
C TYR A 136 2.99 6.41 -3.45
N GLU A 137 3.20 6.58 -4.76
CA GLU A 137 3.07 7.88 -5.40
C GLU A 137 1.62 8.40 -5.36
N LEU A 138 0.65 7.54 -5.67
CA LEU A 138 -0.77 7.88 -5.58
C LEU A 138 -1.17 8.14 -4.12
N LYS A 139 -0.65 7.34 -3.18
CA LYS A 139 -0.86 7.57 -1.75
C LYS A 139 -0.43 8.99 -1.34
N GLU A 140 0.74 9.42 -1.78
CA GLU A 140 1.27 10.75 -1.45
C GLU A 140 0.40 11.87 -2.03
N LYS A 141 -0.06 11.74 -3.27
CA LYS A 141 -0.99 12.71 -3.88
C LYS A 141 -2.28 12.83 -3.08
N VAL A 142 -2.88 11.70 -2.71
CA VAL A 142 -4.12 11.67 -1.91
C VAL A 142 -3.92 12.31 -0.54
N LEU A 143 -2.83 12.00 0.16
CA LEU A 143 -2.55 12.61 1.47
C LEU A 143 -2.24 14.11 1.36
N ALA A 144 -1.61 14.55 0.27
CA ALA A 144 -1.41 15.97 0.01
C ALA A 144 -2.75 16.70 -0.15
N ALA A 145 -3.65 16.16 -0.96
CA ALA A 145 -5.02 16.63 -1.13
C ALA A 145 -5.80 16.64 0.20
N PHE A 146 -5.68 15.58 1.02
CA PHE A 146 -6.27 15.55 2.37
C PHE A 146 -5.84 16.77 3.18
N SER A 147 -4.53 17.03 3.25
CA SER A 147 -4.03 18.15 4.03
C SER A 147 -4.48 19.51 3.49
N ALA A 148 -4.67 19.64 2.18
CA ALA A 148 -4.96 20.91 1.52
C ALA A 148 -6.43 21.32 1.66
N HIS A 149 -7.35 20.36 1.66
CA HIS A 149 -8.79 20.64 1.54
C HIS A 149 -9.63 20.26 2.77
N PHE A 150 -9.06 19.51 3.70
CA PHE A 150 -9.78 18.96 4.86
C PHE A 150 -9.13 19.40 6.18
N THR A 151 -9.97 19.56 7.19
CA THR A 151 -9.62 20.06 8.51
C THR A 151 -10.15 19.15 9.61
N ALA A 152 -9.95 19.52 10.87
CA ALA A 152 -10.49 18.80 12.01
C ALA A 152 -12.02 18.73 12.01
N GLU A 153 -12.70 19.77 11.50
CA GLU A 153 -14.16 19.80 11.36
C GLU A 153 -14.65 18.75 10.36
N ASP A 154 -13.88 18.50 9.31
CA ASP A 154 -14.17 17.46 8.31
C ASP A 154 -13.82 16.05 8.82
N GLY A 155 -13.09 15.96 9.93
CA GLY A 155 -12.62 14.72 10.55
C GLY A 155 -11.14 14.41 10.34
N LEU A 156 -10.33 15.33 9.80
CA LEU A 156 -8.89 15.15 9.61
C LEU A 156 -8.06 15.84 10.70
N GLN A 157 -7.24 15.06 11.39
CA GLN A 157 -6.19 15.55 12.27
C GLN A 157 -4.82 15.12 11.75
N ILE A 158 -3.85 16.03 11.82
CA ILE A 158 -2.47 15.75 11.41
C ILE A 158 -1.56 15.99 12.60
N TYR A 159 -0.70 15.02 12.89
CA TYR A 159 0.28 15.10 13.98
C TYR A 159 1.70 14.89 13.45
N PHE A 160 2.65 15.62 14.00
CA PHE A 160 4.07 15.33 13.84
C PHE A 160 4.48 14.31 14.91
N ILE A 161 5.06 13.20 14.48
CA ILE A 161 5.59 12.15 15.35
C ILE A 161 7.11 12.13 15.20
N PRO A 162 7.86 12.59 16.21
CA PRO A 162 9.32 12.55 16.17
C PRO A 162 9.79 11.09 16.17
N GLY A 163 10.71 10.79 15.26
CA GLY A 163 11.38 9.50 15.18
C GLY A 163 12.73 9.54 15.90
N PRO A 164 13.17 8.40 16.46
CA PRO A 164 14.55 8.27 16.93
C PRO A 164 15.54 8.52 15.79
N ALA A 165 16.73 9.01 16.14
CA ALA A 165 17.84 9.14 15.20
C ALA A 165 18.19 7.78 14.58
N ARG A 166 18.45 7.75 13.27
CA ARG A 166 19.10 6.61 12.65
C ARG A 166 20.60 6.71 12.88
N ILE A 167 21.15 5.76 13.62
CA ILE A 167 22.59 5.68 13.87
C ILE A 167 23.22 4.72 12.88
N ARG A 168 24.16 5.20 12.07
CA ARG A 168 25.05 4.36 11.26
C ARG A 168 26.35 4.14 12.02
N LEU A 169 26.56 2.90 12.47
CA LEU A 169 27.77 2.50 13.19
C LEU A 169 29.02 2.68 12.32
N CYS A 170 30.06 3.29 12.90
CA CYS A 170 31.41 3.31 12.33
C CYS A 170 32.04 1.90 12.34
N PRO A 171 33.14 1.66 11.61
CA PRO A 171 33.80 0.34 11.57
C PRO A 171 34.12 -0.24 12.96
N ASP A 172 34.52 0.60 13.93
CA ASP A 172 34.87 0.15 15.28
C ASP A 172 33.64 -0.30 16.07
N CYS A 173 32.53 0.43 15.98
CA CYS A 173 31.29 0.02 16.62
C CYS A 173 30.67 -1.21 15.95
N ARG A 174 30.86 -1.41 14.64
CA ARG A 174 30.46 -2.66 13.97
C ARG A 174 31.25 -3.86 14.47
N ARG A 175 32.57 -3.72 14.61
CA ARG A 175 33.43 -4.77 15.18
C ARG A 175 33.02 -5.09 16.62
N ARG A 176 32.73 -4.08 17.44
CA ARG A 176 32.21 -4.28 18.81
C ARG A 176 30.85 -4.98 18.82
N ALA A 177 29.91 -4.56 17.98
CA ALA A 177 28.61 -5.22 17.86
C ALA A 177 28.73 -6.71 17.50
N GLN A 178 29.61 -7.04 16.55
CA GLN A 178 29.93 -8.42 16.18
C GLN A 178 30.57 -9.19 17.32
N GLY A 179 31.52 -8.58 18.04
CA GLY A 179 32.16 -9.19 19.22
C GLY A 179 31.18 -9.47 20.36
N GLU A 180 30.10 -8.68 20.47
CA GLU A 180 29.01 -8.88 21.43
C GLU A 180 27.89 -9.79 20.89
N ASN A 181 28.03 -10.35 19.69
CA ASN A 181 27.01 -11.14 18.99
C ASN A 181 25.64 -10.43 18.86
N ARG A 182 25.68 -9.11 18.66
CA ARG A 182 24.49 -8.25 18.49
C ARG A 182 24.34 -7.80 17.06
N SER A 183 23.10 -7.59 16.63
CA SER A 183 22.86 -6.91 15.35
C SER A 183 23.31 -5.45 15.44
N TYR A 184 23.71 -4.85 14.31
CA TYR A 184 24.08 -3.41 14.28
C TYR A 184 22.94 -2.51 14.75
N LEU A 185 21.68 -2.89 14.46
CA LEU A 185 20.51 -2.14 14.89
C LEU A 185 20.32 -2.21 16.41
N GLU A 186 20.45 -3.40 16.98
CA GLU A 186 20.37 -3.62 18.43
C GLU A 186 21.48 -2.88 19.17
N TYR A 187 22.73 -3.02 18.70
CA TYR A 187 23.87 -2.31 19.27
C TYR A 187 23.69 -0.79 19.21
N ALA A 188 23.22 -0.27 18.07
CA ALA A 188 22.93 1.15 17.90
C ALA A 188 21.83 1.66 18.86
N ARG A 189 20.77 0.88 19.08
CA ARG A 189 19.69 1.23 20.01
C ARG A 189 20.16 1.26 21.46
N LEU A 190 21.00 0.30 21.86
CA LEU A 190 21.49 0.19 23.24
C LEU A 190 22.56 1.23 23.56
N THR A 191 23.45 1.51 22.62
CA THR A 191 24.65 2.33 22.89
C THR A 191 24.54 3.77 22.40
N GLY A 192 23.58 4.08 21.53
CA GLY A 192 23.48 5.38 20.86
C GLY A 192 24.61 5.66 19.84
N GLY A 193 25.54 4.70 19.64
CA GLY A 193 26.74 4.87 18.85
C GLY A 193 27.80 5.77 19.51
N CYS A 194 29.04 5.71 19.01
CA CYS A 194 30.12 6.62 19.45
C CYS A 194 30.09 7.95 18.67
N PRO A 195 30.91 8.95 19.03
CA PRO A 195 30.99 10.22 18.30
C PRO A 195 31.33 10.10 16.80
N ASN A 196 32.03 9.04 16.39
CA ASN A 196 32.35 8.76 14.98
C ASN A 196 31.20 8.08 14.23
N CYS A 197 30.13 7.67 14.91
CA CYS A 197 28.93 7.14 14.27
C CYS A 197 28.09 8.28 13.70
N ARG A 198 27.59 8.11 12.48
CA ARG A 198 26.73 9.13 11.86
C ARG A 198 25.32 9.01 12.45
N LYS A 199 24.82 10.11 13.01
CA LYS A 199 23.44 10.23 13.47
C LYS A 199 22.65 11.02 12.42
N GLU A 200 21.63 10.39 11.88
CA GLU A 200 20.64 11.05 11.02
C GLU A 200 19.40 11.30 11.89
N GLU A 201 19.33 12.50 12.45
CA GLU A 201 18.13 12.99 13.13
C GLU A 201 16.95 13.00 12.15
N ASP A 202 15.75 12.78 12.67
CA ASP A 202 14.49 12.76 11.92
C ASP A 202 14.35 11.74 10.80
N TYR A 203 15.32 10.84 10.60
CA TYR A 203 15.25 9.81 9.56
C TYR A 203 13.95 8.99 9.63
N PHE A 204 13.47 8.74 10.85
CA PHE A 204 12.24 8.00 11.10
C PHE A 204 11.07 8.89 11.56
N SER A 205 11.19 10.22 11.50
CA SER A 205 10.08 11.12 11.85
C SER A 205 8.98 11.03 10.79
N LEU A 206 7.73 11.06 11.23
CA LEU A 206 6.55 10.86 10.39
C LEU A 206 5.52 11.97 10.66
N TYR A 207 4.73 12.28 9.64
CA TYR A 207 3.41 12.90 9.84
C TYR A 207 2.34 11.81 9.87
N GLU A 208 1.52 11.82 10.92
CA GLU A 208 0.34 10.95 11.10
C GLU A 208 -0.91 11.70 10.65
N PHE A 209 -1.65 11.11 9.71
CA PHE A 209 -2.96 11.54 9.25
C PHE A 209 -3.99 10.66 9.94
N LEU A 210 -4.68 11.22 10.92
CA LEU A 210 -5.75 10.57 11.64
C LEU A 210 -7.09 11.07 11.09
N ILE A 211 -7.83 10.19 10.43
CA ILE A 211 -9.17 10.48 9.93
C ILE A 211 -10.16 9.82 10.89
N THR A 212 -11.00 10.62 11.54
CA THR A 212 -12.06 10.16 12.43
C THR A 212 -13.37 10.86 12.10
N CYS A 213 -14.41 10.07 11.85
CA CYS A 213 -15.77 10.57 11.71
C CYS A 213 -16.72 9.45 12.15
N ASP A 214 -17.58 9.77 13.12
CA ASP A 214 -18.43 8.83 13.86
C ASP A 214 -17.64 7.60 14.39
N VAL A 215 -18.01 6.40 13.93
CA VAL A 215 -17.40 5.13 14.32
C VAL A 215 -16.19 4.74 13.46
N HIS A 216 -15.89 5.53 12.42
CA HIS A 216 -14.84 5.21 11.46
C HIS A 216 -13.54 5.90 11.83
N ARG A 217 -12.45 5.13 11.77
CA ARG A 217 -11.11 5.61 12.06
C ARG A 217 -10.12 5.02 11.06
N PHE A 218 -9.36 5.91 10.41
CA PHE A 218 -8.22 5.56 9.57
C PHE A 218 -6.98 6.30 10.03
N CYS A 219 -5.83 5.65 9.89
CA CYS A 219 -4.54 6.21 10.26
C CYS A 219 -3.54 5.94 9.15
N PHE A 220 -2.88 6.99 8.68
CA PHE A 220 -1.84 6.90 7.66
C PHE A 220 -0.61 7.66 8.12
N HIS A 221 0.55 7.17 7.69
CA HIS A 221 1.82 7.83 7.94
C HIS A 221 2.50 8.21 6.63
N SER A 222 3.13 9.39 6.64
CA SER A 222 4.02 9.85 5.58
C SER A 222 5.36 10.28 6.17
N PRO A 223 6.50 9.85 5.61
CA PRO A 223 7.82 10.34 6.02
C PRO A 223 7.90 11.85 5.99
N VAL A 224 8.54 12.44 7.01
CA VAL A 224 8.68 13.91 7.10
C VAL A 224 9.37 14.45 5.85
N GLN A 225 10.39 13.78 5.32
CA GLN A 225 11.16 14.19 4.13
C GLN A 225 10.33 14.23 2.84
N ILE A 226 9.16 13.60 2.86
CA ILE A 226 8.18 13.60 1.77
C ILE A 226 7.10 14.65 2.06
N ALA A 227 6.45 14.54 3.22
CA ALA A 227 5.27 15.32 3.55
C ALA A 227 5.54 16.80 3.87
N TRP A 228 6.74 17.16 4.33
CA TRP A 228 7.09 18.54 4.63
C TRP A 228 6.87 19.49 3.44
N LYS A 229 7.02 18.98 2.20
CA LYS A 229 6.88 19.78 0.98
C LYS A 229 5.47 20.35 0.81
N TRP A 230 4.46 19.59 1.22
CA TRP A 230 3.05 19.94 1.05
C TRP A 230 2.35 20.29 2.38
N LEU A 231 3.04 20.12 3.52
CA LEU A 231 2.62 20.65 4.82
C LEU A 231 3.33 21.96 5.20
N LYS A 232 4.15 22.52 4.29
CA LYS A 232 4.93 23.73 4.54
C LYS A 232 4.03 24.89 4.96
N GLY A 233 4.36 25.55 6.07
CA GLY A 233 3.63 26.71 6.59
C GLY A 233 2.40 26.36 7.44
N LYS A 234 2.11 25.07 7.65
CA LYS A 234 1.05 24.64 8.59
C LYS A 234 1.64 24.43 9.97
N GLU A 235 0.94 24.92 10.99
CA GLU A 235 1.24 24.58 12.37
C GLU A 235 0.70 23.18 12.65
N ILE A 236 1.61 22.20 12.73
CA ILE A 236 1.26 20.81 12.98
C ILE A 236 1.61 20.47 14.43
N PRO A 237 0.63 20.08 15.27
CA PRO A 237 0.90 19.72 16.65
C PRO A 237 1.79 18.47 16.72
N GLN A 238 2.74 18.49 17.66
CA GLN A 238 3.53 17.32 17.98
C GLN A 238 2.73 16.38 18.88
N LYS A 239 2.83 15.08 18.61
CA LYS A 239 2.29 14.01 19.45
C LYS A 239 3.45 13.17 19.98
N GLU A 240 3.49 12.92 21.28
CA GLU A 240 4.46 11.99 21.84
C GLU A 240 4.23 10.61 21.23
N GLY A 241 5.29 10.04 20.64
CA GLY A 241 5.23 8.73 20.03
C GLY A 241 5.02 7.69 21.13
N SER A 242 3.85 7.07 21.19
CA SER A 242 3.68 5.80 21.90
C SER A 242 4.70 4.80 21.33
N GLU A 243 5.25 3.93 22.19
CA GLU A 243 6.09 2.81 21.78
C GLU A 243 5.55 2.22 20.48
N ARG A 244 6.42 2.21 19.46
CA ARG A 244 6.10 1.65 18.16
C ARG A 244 5.51 0.25 18.39
N GLU A 245 4.32 -0.02 17.85
CA GLU A 245 3.90 -1.40 17.62
C GLU A 245 5.09 -2.11 16.96
N GLY A 246 5.70 -3.01 17.73
CA GLY A 246 7.07 -3.44 17.50
C GLY A 246 7.25 -4.03 16.12
N GLY A 247 8.22 -3.54 15.36
CA GLY A 247 8.90 -4.27 14.28
C GLY A 247 8.07 -4.80 13.11
N TYR A 248 6.75 -4.69 13.11
CA TYR A 248 5.92 -5.03 11.96
C TYR A 248 5.97 -3.86 10.99
N PRO A 249 6.42 -4.05 9.73
CA PRO A 249 6.25 -3.03 8.71
C PRO A 249 4.76 -2.70 8.67
N PHE A 250 4.42 -1.48 9.09
CA PHE A 250 3.09 -0.87 9.11
C PHE A 250 2.10 -1.63 8.24
N GLY A 251 1.09 -2.30 8.82
CA GLY A 251 -0.04 -3.01 8.16
C GLY A 251 0.31 -4.20 7.23
N ARG A 252 -0.58 -5.20 7.14
CA ARG A 252 -0.38 -6.42 6.34
C ARG A 252 -0.50 -6.20 4.82
N ALA A 253 0.04 -7.14 4.04
CA ALA A 253 -0.27 -7.26 2.61
C ALA A 253 -1.74 -7.67 2.40
N ILE A 254 -2.30 -7.31 1.23
CA ILE A 254 -3.70 -7.64 0.90
C ILE A 254 -3.88 -9.16 0.77
N ALA A 255 -4.98 -9.70 1.33
CA ALA A 255 -5.29 -11.12 1.21
C ALA A 255 -5.97 -11.42 -0.14
N PRO A 256 -5.82 -12.62 -0.73
CA PRO A 256 -6.41 -12.92 -2.05
C PRO A 256 -7.94 -12.72 -2.10
N GLY A 257 -8.68 -13.17 -1.09
CA GLY A 257 -10.13 -12.95 -1.01
C GLY A 257 -10.51 -11.47 -0.85
N GLU A 258 -9.69 -10.69 -0.15
CA GLU A 258 -9.89 -9.24 -0.01
C GLU A 258 -9.62 -8.51 -1.32
N ALA A 259 -8.55 -8.88 -2.04
CA ALA A 259 -8.22 -8.32 -3.35
C ALA A 259 -9.28 -8.61 -4.41
N ALA A 260 -9.97 -9.74 -4.32
CA ALA A 260 -11.11 -10.03 -5.18
C ALA A 260 -12.35 -9.17 -4.85
N ALA A 261 -12.53 -8.77 -3.59
CA ALA A 261 -13.69 -7.97 -3.14
C ALA A 261 -13.48 -6.46 -3.33
N VAL A 262 -12.23 -6.01 -3.24
CA VAL A 262 -11.80 -4.62 -3.48
C VAL A 262 -10.61 -4.68 -4.43
N ASN A 263 -10.90 -4.69 -5.72
CA ASN A 263 -9.88 -4.91 -6.74
C ASN A 263 -9.00 -3.65 -6.93
N LEU A 264 -7.78 -3.84 -7.42
CA LEU A 264 -6.81 -2.73 -7.55
C LEU A 264 -7.32 -1.63 -8.48
N ALA A 265 -8.02 -1.99 -9.56
CA ALA A 265 -8.56 -1.02 -10.51
C ALA A 265 -9.63 -0.13 -9.88
N GLU A 266 -10.54 -0.69 -9.08
CA GLU A 266 -11.53 0.03 -8.27
C GLU A 266 -10.83 0.99 -7.30
N VAL A 267 -9.79 0.52 -6.59
CA VAL A 267 -9.03 1.36 -5.65
C VAL A 267 -8.41 2.56 -6.35
N ILE A 268 -7.75 2.36 -7.49
CA ILE A 268 -7.12 3.44 -8.24
C ILE A 268 -8.17 4.41 -8.76
N ALA A 269 -9.22 3.92 -9.42
CA ALA A 269 -10.26 4.76 -10.00
C ALA A 269 -10.98 5.62 -8.96
N GLU A 270 -11.25 5.08 -7.77
CA GLU A 270 -11.88 5.81 -6.68
C GLU A 270 -10.98 6.91 -6.10
N LEU A 271 -9.67 6.66 -6.02
CA LEU A 271 -8.71 7.65 -5.54
C LEU A 271 -8.37 8.71 -6.58
N GLU A 272 -8.33 8.35 -7.86
CA GLU A 272 -8.19 9.29 -8.97
C GLU A 272 -9.41 10.19 -9.06
N ARG A 273 -10.63 9.65 -8.98
CA ARG A 273 -11.86 10.46 -8.92
C ARG A 273 -11.87 11.43 -7.73
N PHE A 274 -11.34 10.99 -6.59
CA PHE A 274 -11.16 11.88 -5.44
C PHE A 274 -10.19 13.02 -5.76
N LEU A 275 -9.07 12.72 -6.41
CA LEU A 275 -8.10 13.73 -6.83
C LEU A 275 -8.65 14.65 -7.93
N ASP A 276 -9.52 14.19 -8.83
CA ASP A 276 -10.16 15.07 -9.81
C ASP A 276 -11.07 16.12 -9.13
N ALA A 277 -11.65 15.76 -7.98
CA ALA A 277 -12.49 16.66 -7.19
C ALA A 277 -11.72 17.54 -6.19
N TRP A 278 -10.55 17.07 -5.70
CA TRP A 278 -9.85 17.66 -4.56
C TRP A 278 -8.32 17.78 -4.73
N GLY A 279 -7.79 17.61 -5.94
CA GLY A 279 -6.35 17.50 -6.24
C GLY A 279 -5.74 18.72 -6.92
#